data_AF-A0A7C6NU12-F1
#
_entry.id   AF-A0A7C6NU12-F1
#
_cell.length_a   1.000
_cell.length_b   1.000
_cell.length_c   1.000
_cell.angle_alpha   90.00
_cell.angle_beta   90.00
_cell.angle_gamma   90.00
#
_symmetry.space_group_name_H-M   'P 1'
#
loop_
_entity.id
_entity.type
_entity.pdbx_description
1 polymer ?
#
loop_
_entity_poly.entity_id
_entity_poly.type
_entity_poly.pdbx_seq_one_letter_code
_entity_poly.pdbx_strand_id
1 'polypeptide(L)'
;QSMERRSRRQTIINVYKYLNNNWHGIKASKEHREYIVGCSAEGHVSHVLSARLSSRPMGWSYLGANQMAHLRVHRENGMDIHKLYIKEHKKENKFSARKRYSMPTAIPTVKAAGGSFETLDNIPSFRDGSNAFARLLRRIANYGDNI
;
A
#
# COMPACT_ATOMS: atom_id res chain seq x y z
N GLN A 1 50.29 5.81 9.65
CA GLN A 1 50.02 6.51 10.93
C GLN A 1 49.53 7.96 10.79
N SER A 2 50.06 8.78 9.86
CA SER A 2 49.65 10.20 9.73
C SER A 2 48.19 10.39 9.29
N MET A 3 47.68 9.52 8.40
CA MET A 3 46.31 9.57 7.89
C MET A 3 45.26 9.23 8.96
N GLU A 4 45.54 8.24 9.80
CA GLU A 4 44.69 7.84 10.94
C GLU A 4 44.60 8.95 12.00
N ARG A 5 45.71 9.65 12.29
CA ARG A 5 45.70 10.82 13.18
C ARG A 5 44.86 11.98 12.63
N ARG A 6 44.91 12.23 11.31
CA ARG A 6 44.08 13.26 10.65
C ARG A 6 42.59 12.89 10.69
N SER A 7 42.26 11.63 10.43
CA SER A 7 40.87 11.12 10.53
C SER A 7 40.32 11.26 11.95
N ARG A 8 41.07 10.84 12.98
CA ARG A 8 40.67 11.01 14.39
C ARG A 8 40.46 12.48 14.76
N ARG A 9 41.38 13.36 14.33
CA ARG A 9 41.25 14.81 14.57
C ARG A 9 39.98 15.38 13.93
N GLN A 10 39.64 14.94 12.72
CA GLN A 10 38.42 15.35 12.04
C GLN A 10 37.17 14.87 12.78
N THR A 11 37.16 13.62 13.25
CA THR A 11 36.06 13.08 14.06
C THR A 11 35.82 13.91 15.32
N ILE A 12 36.89 14.25 16.05
CA ILE A 12 36.79 15.09 17.26
C ILE A 12 36.18 16.45 16.94
N ILE A 13 36.62 17.10 15.85
CA ILE A 13 36.07 18.39 15.42
C ILE A 13 34.58 18.25 15.08
N ASN A 14 34.19 17.18 14.39
CA ASN A 14 32.79 16.95 14.02
C ASN A 14 31.91 16.70 15.25
N VAL A 15 32.38 15.90 16.20
CA VAL A 15 31.68 15.66 17.48
C VAL A 15 31.52 16.95 18.26
N TYR A 16 32.59 17.76 18.37
CA TYR A 16 32.55 19.05 19.03
C TYR A 16 31.49 19.98 18.40
N LYS A 17 31.49 20.10 17.07
CA LYS A 17 30.49 20.88 16.34
C LYS A 17 29.07 20.37 16.58
N TYR A 18 28.87 19.06 16.53
CA TYR A 18 27.56 18.45 16.79
C TYR A 18 27.07 18.77 18.19
N LEU A 19 27.90 18.57 19.22
CA LEU A 19 27.54 18.87 20.61
C LEU A 19 27.21 20.35 20.80
N ASN A 20 28.03 21.25 20.23
CA ASN A 20 27.80 22.68 20.34
C ASN A 20 26.50 23.12 19.66
N ASN A 21 26.22 22.62 18.45
CA ASN A 21 25.01 22.94 17.71
C ASN A 21 23.73 22.42 18.38
N ASN A 22 23.82 21.26 19.06
CA ASN A 22 22.69 20.62 19.72
C ASN A 22 22.62 20.91 21.24
N TRP A 23 23.53 21.73 21.77
CA TRP A 23 23.69 21.97 23.21
C TRP A 23 22.38 22.44 23.88
N HIS A 24 21.62 23.28 23.17
CA HIS A 24 20.35 23.81 23.68
C HIS A 24 19.32 22.68 23.89
N GLY A 25 19.22 21.74 22.95
CA GLY A 25 18.35 20.57 23.07
C GLY A 25 18.80 19.60 24.17
N ILE A 26 20.11 19.39 24.31
CA ILE A 26 20.68 18.57 25.41
C ILE A 26 20.36 19.19 26.77
N LYS A 27 20.51 20.50 26.90
CA LYS A 27 20.18 21.23 28.13
C LYS A 27 18.70 21.15 28.46
N ALA A 28 17.82 21.42 27.49
CA ALA A 28 16.38 21.31 27.66
C ALA A 28 15.94 19.89 28.05
N SER A 29 16.55 18.86 27.44
CA SER A 29 16.28 17.46 27.79
C SER A 29 16.67 17.13 29.24
N LYS A 30 17.76 17.73 29.74
CA LYS A 30 18.20 17.56 31.13
C LYS A 30 17.30 18.30 32.11
N GLU A 31 16.90 19.52 31.78
CA GLU A 31 16.06 20.40 32.63
C GLU A 31 14.63 19.89 32.75
N HIS A 32 14.05 19.39 31.65
CA HIS A 32 12.69 18.86 31.63
C HIS A 32 12.63 17.34 31.77
N ARG A 33 13.69 16.70 32.29
CA ARG A 33 13.81 15.24 32.33
C ARG A 33 12.66 14.56 33.07
N GLU A 34 12.09 15.21 34.08
CA GLU A 34 10.95 14.71 34.86
C GLU A 34 9.65 14.67 34.04
N TYR A 35 9.52 15.55 33.05
CA TYR A 35 8.35 15.61 32.14
C TYR A 35 8.56 14.81 30.86
N ILE A 36 9.81 14.44 30.55
CA ILE A 36 10.17 13.69 29.34
C ILE A 36 10.17 12.20 29.68
N VAL A 37 9.12 11.49 29.25
CA VAL A 37 9.11 10.03 29.25
C VAL A 37 10.12 9.55 28.21
N GLY A 38 11.24 9.00 28.69
CA GLY A 38 12.27 8.42 27.83
C GLY A 38 11.70 7.23 27.07
N CYS A 39 11.51 7.38 25.77
CA CYS A 39 11.21 6.27 24.88
C CYS A 39 12.29 6.18 23.80
N SER A 40 12.70 4.97 23.44
CA SER A 40 13.52 4.73 22.25
C SER A 40 12.67 4.88 20.99
N ALA A 41 11.98 6.01 20.82
CA ALA A 41 11.01 6.23 19.75
C ALA A 41 11.62 5.94 18.38
N GLU A 42 12.84 6.43 18.14
CA GLU A 42 13.57 6.18 16.90
C GLU A 42 13.91 4.69 16.72
N GLY A 43 14.38 4.03 17.78
CA GLY A 43 14.71 2.60 17.75
C GLY A 43 13.46 1.73 17.52
N HIS A 44 12.35 2.05 18.17
CA HIS A 44 11.09 1.32 18.04
C HIS A 44 10.49 1.52 16.64
N VAL A 45 10.43 2.77 16.16
CA VAL A 45 9.90 3.09 14.82
C VAL A 45 10.76 2.46 13.72
N SER A 46 12.09 2.56 13.82
CA SER A 46 12.99 1.92 12.86
C SER A 46 12.84 0.41 12.89
N HIS A 47 12.76 -0.23 14.06
CA HIS A 47 12.54 -1.67 14.17
C HIS A 47 11.25 -2.11 13.46
N VAL A 48 10.13 -1.43 13.73
CA VAL A 48 8.82 -1.73 13.14
C VAL A 48 8.85 -1.61 11.61
N LEU A 49 9.46 -0.54 11.07
CA LEU A 49 9.50 -0.28 9.63
C LEU A 49 10.52 -1.18 8.91
N SER A 50 11.73 -1.29 9.44
CA SER A 50 12.84 -2.04 8.85
C SER A 50 12.56 -3.55 8.78
N ALA A 51 11.79 -4.10 9.73
CA ALA A 51 11.48 -5.54 9.76
C ALA A 51 10.86 -6.10 8.46
N ARG A 52 10.32 -5.28 7.55
CA ARG A 52 9.98 -5.70 6.17
C ARG A 52 10.67 -4.90 5.10
N LEU A 53 10.80 -3.59 5.29
CA LEU A 53 11.29 -2.71 4.24
C LEU A 53 12.79 -2.93 3.98
N SER A 54 13.56 -3.34 4.99
CA SER A 54 14.99 -3.65 4.82
C SER A 54 15.31 -5.13 4.81
N SER A 55 14.59 -5.97 5.56
CA SER A 55 14.90 -7.40 5.68
C SER A 55 14.57 -8.22 4.42
N ARG A 56 13.56 -7.77 3.66
CA ARG A 56 13.07 -8.41 2.44
C ARG A 56 12.83 -7.33 1.39
N PRO A 57 13.90 -6.83 0.74
CA PRO A 57 13.74 -5.81 -0.29
C PRO A 57 12.86 -6.38 -1.40
N MET A 58 11.69 -5.78 -1.56
CA MET A 58 10.85 -5.97 -2.73
C MET A 58 10.97 -4.71 -3.58
N GLY A 59 10.72 -4.81 -4.89
CA GLY A 59 10.66 -3.64 -5.77
C GLY A 59 9.44 -2.80 -5.43
N TRP A 60 9.50 -2.05 -4.34
CA TRP A 60 8.41 -1.21 -3.89
C TRP A 60 8.36 0.04 -4.75
N SER A 61 7.18 0.36 -5.27
CA SER A 61 6.90 1.74 -5.72
C SER A 61 6.86 2.67 -4.50
N TYR A 62 7.05 3.98 -4.72
CA TYR A 62 6.94 4.98 -3.65
C TYR A 62 5.61 4.86 -2.88
N LEU A 63 4.50 4.71 -3.61
CA LEU A 63 3.16 4.52 -3.03
C LEU A 63 3.05 3.21 -2.26
N GLY A 64 3.57 2.11 -2.81
CA GLY A 64 3.53 0.80 -2.15
C GLY A 64 4.34 0.75 -0.86
N ALA A 65 5.52 1.38 -0.85
CA ALA A 65 6.34 1.52 0.36
C ALA A 65 5.60 2.32 1.44
N ASN A 66 4.96 3.44 1.06
CA ASN A 66 4.17 4.26 1.99
C ASN A 66 2.98 3.48 2.58
N GLN A 67 2.19 2.81 1.74
CA GLN A 67 1.08 1.97 2.20
C GLN A 67 1.55 0.87 3.14
N MET A 68 2.67 0.21 2.82
CA MET A 68 3.25 -0.84 3.66
C MET A 68 3.71 -0.31 5.02
N ALA A 69 4.28 0.91 5.07
CA ALA A 69 4.64 1.57 6.32
C ALA A 69 3.40 1.83 7.19
N HIS A 70 2.32 2.36 6.61
CA HIS A 70 1.06 2.60 7.34
C HIS A 70 0.45 1.31 7.89
N LEU A 71 0.39 0.24 7.09
CA LEU A 71 -0.12 -1.06 7.55
C LEU A 71 0.68 -1.60 8.74
N ARG A 72 1.99 -1.38 8.77
CA ARG A 72 2.84 -1.79 9.90
C ARG A 72 2.57 -1.00 11.16
N VAL A 73 2.47 0.32 11.04
CA VAL A 73 2.12 1.19 12.17
C VAL A 73 0.74 0.82 12.73
N HIS A 74 -0.25 0.57 11.86
CA HIS A 74 -1.57 0.13 12.29
C HIS A 74 -1.56 -1.20 13.02
N ARG A 75 -0.78 -2.18 12.52
CA ARG A 75 -0.60 -3.46 13.20
C ARG A 75 -0.01 -3.29 14.59
N GLU A 76 1.05 -2.49 14.73
CA GLU A 76 1.73 -2.29 16.03
C GLU A 76 0.84 -1.53 17.02
N ASN A 77 0.02 -0.61 16.52
CA ASN A 77 -1.00 0.09 17.30
C ASN A 77 -2.23 -0.79 17.64
N GLY A 78 -2.21 -2.09 17.33
CA GLY A 78 -3.30 -3.03 17.64
C GLY A 78 -4.56 -2.84 16.80
N MET A 79 -4.48 -2.12 15.68
CA MET A 79 -5.64 -1.93 14.80
C MET A 79 -5.94 -3.22 14.02
N ASP A 80 -7.22 -3.56 13.95
CA ASP A 80 -7.72 -4.65 13.12
C ASP A 80 -7.80 -4.20 11.66
N ILE A 81 -6.73 -4.46 10.92
CA ILE A 81 -6.58 -4.10 9.50
C ILE A 81 -7.68 -4.76 8.66
N HIS A 82 -8.10 -5.98 9.01
CA HIS A 82 -9.13 -6.70 8.27
C HIS A 82 -10.48 -6.00 8.39
N LYS A 83 -10.86 -5.55 9.60
CA LYS A 83 -12.06 -4.72 9.79
C LYS A 83 -11.96 -3.39 9.06
N LEU A 84 -10.80 -2.75 9.06
CA LEU A 84 -10.59 -1.49 8.34
C LEU A 84 -10.81 -1.67 6.83
N TYR A 85 -10.20 -2.72 6.25
CA TYR A 85 -10.34 -3.06 4.84
C TYR A 85 -11.79 -3.34 4.45
N ILE A 86 -12.51 -4.17 5.21
CA ILE A 86 -13.93 -4.43 4.96
C ILE A 86 -14.77 -3.14 5.02
N LYS A 87 -14.46 -2.26 5.97
CA LYS A 87 -15.17 -0.98 6.13
C LYS A 87 -14.93 -0.04 4.95
N GLU A 88 -13.70 0.06 4.45
CA GLU A 88 -13.38 0.84 3.24
C GLU A 88 -14.08 0.27 2.01
N HIS A 89 -13.98 -1.04 1.79
CA HIS A 89 -14.61 -1.70 0.65
C HIS A 89 -16.14 -1.57 0.68
N LYS A 90 -16.78 -1.62 1.86
CA LYS A 90 -18.22 -1.36 2.00
C LYS A 90 -18.59 0.09 1.68
N LYS A 91 -17.75 1.07 2.04
CA LYS A 91 -17.98 2.48 1.71
C LYS A 91 -17.87 2.74 0.21
N GLU A 92 -16.84 2.18 -0.44
CA GLU A 92 -16.66 2.29 -1.89
C GLU A 92 -17.80 1.65 -2.66
N ASN A 93 -18.27 0.47 -2.23
CA ASN A 93 -19.45 -0.17 -2.81
C ASN A 93 -20.71 0.67 -2.60
N LYS A 94 -20.90 1.28 -1.42
CA LYS A 94 -22.04 2.16 -1.15
C LYS A 94 -21.99 3.44 -1.98
N PHE A 95 -20.81 4.02 -2.17
CA PHE A 95 -20.59 5.18 -3.03
C PHE A 95 -20.82 4.83 -4.52
N SER A 96 -20.29 3.70 -4.97
CA SER A 96 -20.50 3.20 -6.32
C SER A 96 -21.96 2.86 -6.59
N ALA A 97 -22.67 2.26 -5.63
CA ALA A 97 -24.09 2.02 -5.71
C ALA A 97 -24.87 3.33 -5.81
N ARG A 98 -24.58 4.33 -4.97
CA ARG A 98 -25.19 5.67 -5.06
C ARG A 98 -24.96 6.35 -6.40
N LYS A 99 -23.76 6.20 -6.99
CA LYS A 99 -23.44 6.71 -8.33
C LYS A 99 -24.23 5.98 -9.44
N ARG A 100 -24.55 4.69 -9.25
CA ARG A 100 -25.42 3.93 -10.16
C ARG A 100 -26.87 4.41 -10.12
N TYR A 101 -27.36 4.88 -8.97
CA TYR A 101 -28.71 5.46 -8.84
C TYR A 101 -28.83 6.90 -9.35
N SER A 102 -27.72 7.58 -9.68
CA SER A 102 -27.73 8.91 -10.32
C SER A 102 -27.55 8.87 -11.84
N MET A 103 -27.47 7.69 -12.44
CA MET A 103 -27.53 7.53 -13.89
C MET A 103 -29.00 7.34 -14.29
N PRO A 104 -29.51 8.03 -15.33
CA PRO A 104 -30.87 7.82 -15.79
C PRO A 104 -31.07 6.33 -16.14
N THR A 105 -32.04 5.67 -15.50
CA THR A 105 -32.32 4.23 -15.60
C THR A 105 -32.92 3.80 -16.96
N ALA A 106 -32.75 4.60 -18.01
CA ALA A 106 -33.28 4.28 -19.34
C ALA A 106 -32.40 4.91 -20.41
N ILE A 107 -31.27 4.25 -20.71
CA ILE A 107 -30.70 4.36 -22.07
C ILE A 107 -31.50 3.32 -22.87
N PRO A 108 -32.36 3.72 -23.82
CA PRO A 108 -32.96 2.74 -24.72
C PRO A 108 -31.81 1.97 -25.37
N THR A 109 -31.81 0.64 -25.25
CA THR A 109 -30.86 -0.20 -25.97
C THR A 109 -31.16 -0.03 -27.45
N VAL A 110 -30.52 0.95 -28.08
CA VAL A 110 -30.47 1.02 -29.53
C VAL A 110 -29.77 -0.27 -29.92
N LYS A 111 -30.50 -1.21 -30.53
CA LYS A 111 -29.85 -2.33 -31.21
C LYS A 111 -28.79 -1.70 -32.08
N ALA A 112 -27.52 -2.03 -31.86
CA ALA A 112 -26.44 -1.65 -32.75
C ALA A 112 -26.69 -2.37 -34.08
N ALA A 113 -27.57 -1.80 -34.90
CA ALA A 113 -27.81 -2.21 -36.27
C ALA A 113 -26.73 -1.54 -37.12
N GLY A 114 -25.52 -2.02 -36.94
CA GLY A 114 -24.35 -1.70 -37.75
C GLY A 114 -23.49 -2.94 -37.78
N GLY A 115 -22.95 -3.29 -38.95
CA GLY A 115 -22.00 -4.39 -39.05
C GLY A 115 -20.83 -4.13 -38.11
N SER A 116 -20.53 -5.09 -37.23
CA SER A 116 -19.31 -5.06 -36.43
C SER A 116 -18.13 -4.95 -37.40
N PHE A 117 -17.25 -3.96 -37.23
CA PHE A 117 -15.98 -3.87 -37.96
C PHE A 117 -14.96 -4.86 -37.36
N GLU A 118 -15.42 -6.07 -37.07
CA GLU A 118 -14.65 -7.13 -36.45
C GLU A 118 -14.40 -8.20 -37.51
N THR A 119 -13.14 -8.43 -37.84
CA THR A 119 -12.71 -9.57 -38.66
C THR A 119 -12.63 -10.83 -37.80
N LEU A 120 -13.80 -11.30 -37.33
CA LEU A 120 -13.93 -12.54 -36.56
C LEU A 120 -13.51 -13.78 -37.36
N ASP A 121 -13.34 -13.65 -38.68
CA ASP A 121 -12.93 -14.72 -39.58
C ASP A 121 -11.44 -15.07 -39.50
N ASN A 122 -10.65 -14.30 -38.75
CA ASN A 122 -9.20 -14.52 -38.58
C ASN A 122 -8.87 -15.52 -37.45
N ILE A 123 -9.87 -15.96 -36.70
CA ILE A 123 -9.69 -16.84 -35.53
C ILE A 123 -10.49 -18.13 -35.76
N PRO A 124 -9.83 -19.21 -36.20
CA PRO A 124 -10.50 -20.48 -36.54
C PRO A 124 -11.32 -21.08 -35.39
N SER A 125 -10.95 -20.79 -34.14
CA SER A 125 -11.66 -21.30 -32.95
C SER A 125 -13.05 -20.70 -32.75
N PHE A 126 -13.41 -19.62 -33.45
CA PHE A 126 -14.76 -19.02 -33.41
C PHE A 126 -15.64 -19.41 -34.60
N ARG A 127 -15.11 -20.13 -35.60
CA ARG A 127 -15.89 -20.63 -36.74
C ARG A 127 -16.76 -21.83 -36.38
N ASP A 128 -16.32 -22.63 -35.42
CA ASP A 128 -17.09 -23.78 -34.98
C ASP A 128 -18.08 -23.33 -33.89
N GLY A 129 -19.38 -23.57 -34.13
CA GLY A 129 -20.47 -23.28 -33.20
C GLY A 129 -20.44 -24.15 -31.93
N SER A 130 -19.28 -24.71 -31.59
CA SER A 130 -19.11 -25.52 -30.41
C SER A 130 -19.11 -24.62 -29.17
N ASN A 131 -20.26 -24.65 -28.51
CA ASN A 131 -20.59 -24.05 -27.20
C ASN A 131 -19.70 -24.56 -26.03
N ALA A 132 -18.46 -24.97 -26.27
CA ALA A 132 -17.53 -25.47 -25.24
C ALA A 132 -17.30 -24.40 -24.16
N PHE A 133 -17.05 -23.15 -24.56
CA PHE A 133 -16.89 -22.04 -23.62
C PHE A 133 -18.18 -21.73 -22.87
N ALA A 134 -19.32 -21.74 -23.55
CA ALA A 134 -20.63 -21.51 -22.94
C ALA A 134 -21.02 -22.61 -21.93
N ARG A 135 -20.59 -23.85 -22.15
CA ARG A 135 -20.76 -24.96 -21.19
C ARG A 135 -19.87 -24.79 -19.97
N LEU A 136 -18.62 -24.39 -20.17
CA LEU A 136 -17.66 -24.16 -19.09
C LEU A 136 -18.11 -22.99 -18.20
N LEU A 137 -18.55 -21.88 -18.79
CA LEU A 137 -19.10 -20.73 -18.06
C LEU A 137 -20.36 -21.10 -17.26
N ARG A 138 -21.29 -21.88 -17.85
CA ARG A 138 -22.44 -22.42 -17.10
C ARG A 138 -22.03 -23.30 -15.94
N ARG A 139 -20.99 -24.10 -16.12
CA ARG A 139 -20.49 -25.02 -15.08
C ARG A 139 -19.83 -24.27 -13.93
N ILE A 140 -19.08 -23.19 -14.21
CA ILE A 140 -18.51 -22.30 -13.20
C ILE A 140 -19.61 -21.54 -12.46
N ALA A 141 -20.60 -21.01 -13.19
CA ALA A 141 -21.73 -20.30 -12.59
C ALA A 141 -22.51 -21.20 -11.62
N ASN A 142 -22.79 -22.45 -12.01
CA ASN A 142 -23.54 -23.40 -11.19
C ASN A 142 -22.70 -24.07 -10.08
N TYR A 143 -21.38 -23.86 -10.04
CA TYR A 143 -20.52 -24.39 -8.98
C TYR A 143 -20.65 -23.60 -7.67
N GLY A 144 -21.15 -22.36 -7.73
CA GLY A 144 -21.34 -21.49 -6.57
C GLY A 144 -22.56 -21.82 -5.69
N ASP A 145 -23.48 -22.66 -6.18
CA ASP A 145 -24.77 -22.95 -5.52
C ASP A 145 -24.80 -24.30 -4.76
N ASN A 146 -23.70 -25.06 -4.75
CA ASN A 146 -23.60 -26.36 -4.05
C ASN A 146 -22.53 -26.35 -2.93
N ILE A 147 -22.53 -25.31 -2.08
CA ILE A 147 -21.89 -25.30 -0.76
C ILE A 147 -22.90 -24.78 0.26
#